data_AF-A0A836X4K5-F1
#
_entry.id   AF-A0A836X4K5-F1
#
_cell.length_a   1.000
_cell.length_b   1.000
_cell.length_c   1.000
_cell.angle_alpha   90.00
_cell.angle_beta   90.00
_cell.angle_gamma   90.00
#
_symmetry.space_group_name_H-M   'P 1'
#
loop_
_entity.id
_entity.type
_entity.pdbx_description
1 polymer ?
#
loop_
_entity_poly.entity_id
_entity_poly.type
_entity_poly.pdbx_seq_one_letter_code
_entity_poly.pdbx_strand_id
1 'polypeptide(L)' 'MDRDGGFVGRMDIVETGRRRRWRVAEKIRIVEESLAGRRRASATAQCHELPNSLLFK' A
#
# COMPACT_ATOMS: atom_id res chain seq x y z
N MET A 1 -7.94 -0.83 22.04
CA MET A 1 -8.20 -2.27 21.83
C MET A 1 -7.79 -2.52 20.40
N ASP A 2 -6.50 -2.76 20.19
CA ASP A 2 -5.92 -2.85 18.85
C ASP A 2 -5.02 -4.07 18.92
N ARG A 3 -5.62 -5.22 18.62
CA ARG A 3 -4.90 -6.50 18.59
C ARG A 3 -4.08 -6.53 17.30
N ASP A 4 -2.85 -6.02 17.38
CA ASP A 4 -1.75 -6.38 16.48
C ASP A 4 -1.33 -7.84 16.73
N GLY A 5 -2.24 -8.75 16.42
CA GLY A 5 -1.99 -10.19 16.46
C GLY A 5 -1.22 -10.60 15.22
N GLY A 6 0.04 -10.98 15.40
CA GLY A 6 0.80 -11.67 14.36
C GLY A 6 2.29 -11.50 14.52
N PHE A 7 2.86 -12.33 15.37
CA PHE A 7 4.27 -12.71 15.41
C PHE A 7 4.77 -12.97 13.96
N VAL A 8 5.51 -12.03 13.38
CA VAL A 8 6.32 -12.28 12.18
C VAL A 8 7.72 -11.81 12.54
N GLY A 9 8.50 -12.73 13.10
CA GLY A 9 9.86 -12.48 13.51
C GLY A 9 10.72 -12.12 12.30
N ARG A 10 11.20 -10.87 12.26
CA ARG A 10 12.46 -10.40 11.65
C ARG A 10 12.74 -10.72 10.16
N MET A 11 11.87 -11.40 9.42
CA MET A 11 12.18 -11.95 8.09
C MET A 11 11.04 -11.82 7.08
N ASP A 12 10.45 -10.63 6.92
CA ASP A 12 9.39 -10.41 5.91
C ASP A 12 9.54 -9.05 5.20
N ILE A 13 10.73 -8.46 5.27
CA ILE A 13 11.05 -7.16 4.65
C ILE A 13 12.10 -7.39 3.56
N VAL A 14 11.93 -8.40 2.71
CA VAL A 14 12.82 -8.60 1.56
C VAL A 14 11.99 -9.12 0.38
N GLU A 15 11.85 -8.27 -0.64
CA GLU A 15 11.78 -8.67 -2.05
C GLU A 15 10.62 -9.56 -2.51
N THR A 16 9.36 -9.17 -2.28
CA THR A 16 8.30 -9.63 -3.19
C THR A 16 7.36 -8.48 -3.53
N GLY A 17 7.51 -7.89 -4.72
CA GLY A 17 6.55 -6.94 -5.31
C GLY A 17 5.13 -7.51 -5.51
N ARG A 18 4.79 -8.63 -4.87
CA ARG A 18 3.48 -9.30 -4.88
C ARG A 18 2.91 -9.66 -3.50
N ARG A 19 3.70 -9.68 -2.42
CA ARG A 19 3.21 -9.96 -1.04
C ARG A 19 3.58 -8.87 -0.04
N ARG A 20 3.71 -7.61 -0.47
CA ARG A 20 3.80 -6.49 0.47
C ARG A 20 2.53 -6.45 1.33
N ARG A 21 2.67 -6.71 2.63
CA ARG A 21 1.57 -6.59 3.60
C ARG A 21 1.43 -5.13 4.03
N TRP A 22 0.56 -4.41 3.34
CA TRP A 22 0.26 -3.01 3.66
C TRP A 22 -0.44 -2.89 5.02
N ARG A 23 0.11 -2.07 5.92
CA ARG A 23 -0.63 -1.65 7.13
C ARG A 23 -1.84 -0.82 6.73
N VAL A 24 -2.90 -0.83 7.54
CA VAL A 24 -4.13 -0.04 7.26
C VAL A 24 -3.81 1.44 7.08
N ALA A 25 -3.00 2.02 7.97
CA ALA A 25 -2.56 3.41 7.89
C ALA A 25 -1.79 3.72 6.59
N GLU A 26 -1.03 2.76 6.08
CA GLU A 26 -0.27 2.92 4.84
C GLU A 26 -1.19 2.91 3.61
N LYS A 27 -2.20 2.03 3.61
CA LYS A 27 -3.24 2.05 2.57
C LYS A 27 -3.97 3.38 2.53
N ILE A 28 -4.32 3.94 3.69
CA ILE A 28 -5.00 5.23 3.80
C ILE A 28 -4.15 6.33 3.16
N ARG A 29 -2.86 6.42 3.52
CA ARG A 29 -1.93 7.41 2.94
C ARG A 29 -1.84 7.32 1.41
N ILE A 30 -1.78 6.11 0.87
CA ILE A 30 -1.71 5.89 -0.59
C ILE A 30 -2.99 6.38 -1.28
N VAL A 31 -4.15 6.12 -0.68
CA VAL A 31 -5.43 6.60 -1.20
C VAL A 31 -5.49 8.13 -1.15
N GLU A 32 -5.13 8.74 -0.03
CA GLU A 32 -5.08 10.21 0.12
C GLU A 32 -4.16 10.86 -0.92
N GLU A 33 -2.97 10.31 -1.13
CA GLU A 33 -2.02 10.81 -2.13
C GLU A 33 -2.58 10.68 -3.55
N SER A 34 -3.22 9.56 -3.87
CA SER A 34 -3.83 9.33 -5.18
C SER A 34 -4.98 10.30 -5.50
N LEU A 35 -5.66 10.79 -4.46
CA LEU A 35 -6.78 11.74 -4.55
C LEU A 35 -6.34 13.20 -4.50
N ALA A 36 -5.07 13.49 -4.19
CA ALA A 36 -4.55 14.84 -4.03
C ALA A 36 -4.50 15.67 -5.35
N GLY A 37 -4.86 15.09 -6.50
CA GLY A 37 -4.91 15.83 -7.75
C GLY A 37 -5.38 15.03 -8.96
N ARG A 38 -5.73 15.75 -10.03
CA ARG A 38 -6.16 15.16 -11.31
C ARG A 38 -4.99 14.35 -11.92
N ARG A 39 -5.22 13.06 -12.19
CA ARG A 39 -4.25 12.09 -12.76
C ARG A 39 -3.12 11.61 -11.81
N ARG A 40 -3.21 11.89 -10.50
CA ARG A 40 -2.23 11.41 -9.50
C ARG A 40 -2.28 9.90 -9.28
N ALA A 41 -3.45 9.27 -9.39
CA ALA A 41 -3.62 7.85 -9.09
C ALA A 41 -2.65 6.92 -9.85
N SER A 42 -2.35 7.15 -11.13
CA SER A 42 -1.38 6.31 -11.86
C SER A 42 0.07 6.52 -11.44
N ALA A 43 0.42 7.76 -11.09
CA ALA A 43 1.75 8.08 -10.57
C ALA A 43 1.95 7.47 -9.18
N THR A 44 0.94 7.58 -8.30
CA THR A 44 0.94 6.97 -6.97
C THR A 44 0.98 5.44 -7.06
N ALA A 45 0.22 4.83 -7.98
CA ALA A 45 0.30 3.39 -8.22
C ALA A 45 1.73 2.95 -8.61
N GLN A 46 2.38 3.66 -9.53
CA GLN A 46 3.76 3.36 -9.93
C GLN A 46 4.76 3.55 -8.79
N CYS A 47 4.64 4.63 -8.01
CA CYS A 47 5.53 4.91 -6.88
C CYS A 47 5.46 3.82 -5.81
N HIS A 48 4.28 3.24 -5.61
CA HIS A 48 4.04 2.17 -4.65
C HIS A 48 4.06 0.75 -5.26
N GLU A 49 4.45 0.62 -6.53
CA GLU A 49 4.51 -0.65 -7.28
C GLU A 49 3.16 -1.41 -7.27
N LEU A 50 2.06 -0.67 -7.27
CA LEU A 50 0.70 -1.18 -7.27
C LEU A 50 0.14 -1.25 -8.71
N PRO A 51 -0.69 -2.26 -9.02
CA PRO A 51 -1.51 -2.21 -10.22
C PRO A 51 -2.53 -1.08 -10.12
N ASN A 52 -2.69 -0.32 -11.21
CA ASN A 52 -3.66 0.77 -11.34
C ASN A 52 -5.09 0.35 -10.94
N SER A 53 -5.48 -0.91 -11.18
CA SER A 53 -6.80 -1.44 -10.83
C SER A 53 -7.13 -1.38 -9.34
N LEU A 54 -6.15 -1.22 -8.44
CA LEU A 54 -6.40 -1.05 -7.01
C LEU A 54 -6.85 0.36 -6.62
N LEU A 55 -6.64 1.36 -7.47
CA LEU A 55 -7.02 2.76 -7.21
C LEU A 55 -8.20 3.24 -8.06
N PHE A 56 -8.56 2.52 -9.13
CA PHE A 56 -9.61 2.92 -10.08
C PHE A 56 -10.87 2.04 -10.03
N LYS A 57 -11.00 1.15 -9.03
CA LYS A 57 -12.15 0.26 -8.91
C LYS A 57 -13.28 0.87 -8.08
#